data_AF-A0A5S6R254-F1
#
_entry.id   AF-A0A5S6R254-F1
#
_cell.length_a   1.000
_cell.length_b   1.000
_cell.length_c   1.000
_cell.angle_alpha   90.00
_cell.angle_beta   90.00
_cell.angle_gamma   90.00
#
_symmetry.space_group_name_H-M   'P 1'
#
loop_
_entity.id
_entity.type
_entity.pdbx_description
1 polymer ?
#
loop_
_entity_poly.entity_id
_entity_poly.type
_entity_poly.pdbx_seq_one_letter_code
_entity_poly.pdbx_strand_id
1 'polypeptide(L)'
;MNCRALFNFPHGRKAIVSSLQLYSSSAEQKPKQQKTTFGPLKDEDRIFTNLYGRHDWKLKGALSRGDWYKTKEILLKGPDWIIGEVKESGLRGRGGAGFPAGMKWSFMSKPHDGR
;
A
#
# COMPACT_ATOMS: atom_id res chain seq x y z
N MET A 1 32.11 -30.33 26.15
CA MET A 1 32.52 -30.65 27.54
C MET A 1 32.76 -29.34 28.28
N ASN A 2 32.27 -29.26 29.52
CA ASN A 2 32.12 -28.06 30.33
C ASN A 2 33.48 -27.38 30.63
N CYS A 3 33.68 -26.12 30.26
CA CYS A 3 34.87 -25.35 30.64
C CYS A 3 34.52 -23.87 30.89
N ARG A 4 34.44 -23.50 32.17
CA ARG A 4 34.52 -22.10 32.64
C ARG A 4 35.97 -21.64 32.53
N ALA A 5 36.25 -20.61 31.74
CA ALA A 5 37.53 -19.92 31.76
C ALA A 5 37.38 -18.58 32.51
N LEU A 6 37.97 -18.51 33.69
CA LEU A 6 38.26 -17.25 34.37
C LEU A 6 39.43 -16.60 33.62
N PHE A 7 39.23 -15.40 33.06
CA PHE A 7 40.33 -14.59 32.55
C PHE A 7 40.45 -13.30 33.35
N ASN A 8 41.47 -13.27 34.19
CA ASN A 8 42.04 -12.09 34.80
C ASN A 8 42.89 -11.37 33.73
N PHE A 9 42.73 -10.06 33.54
CA PHE A 9 43.59 -9.28 32.63
C PHE A 9 44.23 -8.09 33.36
N PRO A 10 45.58 -8.01 33.44
CA PRO A 10 46.31 -6.84 33.87
C PRO A 10 46.44 -5.80 32.74
N HIS A 11 46.88 -4.59 33.08
CA HIS A 11 46.85 -3.34 32.32
C HIS A 11 47.16 -3.37 30.79
N GLY A 12 46.41 -2.55 30.03
CA GLY A 12 46.97 -1.70 28.96
C GLY A 12 46.60 -2.02 27.49
N ARG A 13 45.72 -1.18 26.93
CA ARG A 13 45.49 -0.84 25.50
C ARG A 13 45.05 -1.97 24.54
N LYS A 14 43.95 -1.74 23.81
CA LYS A 14 43.81 -1.84 22.33
C LYS A 14 42.37 -1.55 21.86
N ALA A 15 42.28 -1.07 20.62
CA ALA A 15 41.10 -0.54 19.94
C ALA A 15 39.90 -1.51 19.87
N ILE A 16 38.69 -0.95 19.92
CA ILE A 16 37.44 -1.67 19.68
C ILE A 16 36.80 -1.10 18.41
N VAL A 17 36.94 -1.84 17.32
CA VAL A 17 35.98 -1.85 16.22
C VAL A 17 34.82 -2.73 16.69
N SER A 18 33.58 -2.24 16.71
CA SER A 18 32.42 -3.10 16.39
C SER A 18 31.09 -2.35 16.30
N SER A 19 30.44 -2.56 15.15
CA SER A 19 28.99 -2.69 14.96
C SER A 19 28.12 -1.43 14.95
N LEU A 20 27.85 -0.96 13.72
CA LEU A 20 26.60 -0.28 13.38
C LEU A 20 25.42 -1.19 13.74
N GLN A 21 24.58 -0.72 14.64
CA GLN A 21 23.29 -1.32 14.90
C GLN A 21 22.32 -0.88 13.79
N LEU A 22 22.24 -1.67 12.71
CA LEU A 22 21.24 -1.55 11.66
C LEU A 22 19.87 -1.92 12.23
N TYR A 23 19.07 -0.91 12.60
CA TYR A 23 17.65 -1.10 12.91
C TYR A 23 16.89 -1.41 11.61
N SER A 24 16.66 -2.70 11.37
CA SER A 24 15.68 -3.16 10.37
C SER A 24 14.28 -3.01 10.96
N SER A 25 13.60 -1.91 10.62
CA SER A 25 12.17 -1.75 10.89
C SER A 25 11.39 -2.65 9.94
N SER A 26 11.00 -3.83 10.41
CA SER A 26 10.05 -4.69 9.71
C SER A 26 8.66 -4.08 9.85
N ALA A 27 8.12 -3.55 8.75
CA ALA A 27 6.75 -3.06 8.69
C ALA A 27 5.76 -4.21 8.94
N GLU A 28 5.02 -4.10 10.03
CA GLU A 28 4.04 -5.08 10.49
C GLU A 28 2.83 -5.11 9.53
N GLN A 29 2.74 -6.13 8.68
CA GLN A 29 1.61 -6.31 7.77
C GLN A 29 0.40 -6.89 8.52
N LYS A 30 -0.65 -6.07 8.63
CA LYS A 30 -1.92 -6.47 9.25
C LYS A 30 -2.58 -7.62 8.47
N PRO A 31 -3.03 -8.70 9.12
CA PRO A 31 -3.62 -9.85 8.43
C PRO A 31 -4.93 -9.48 7.74
N LYS A 32 -5.00 -9.69 6.41
CA LYS A 32 -6.21 -9.49 5.59
C LYS A 32 -7.30 -10.45 6.06
N GLN A 33 -8.38 -9.90 6.61
CA GLN A 33 -9.53 -10.67 7.10
C GLN A 33 -10.19 -11.45 5.95
N GLN A 34 -10.13 -12.78 6.00
CA GLN A 34 -10.75 -13.65 5.01
C GLN A 34 -12.22 -13.89 5.39
N LYS A 35 -13.14 -13.22 4.71
CA LYS A 35 -14.59 -13.44 4.89
C LYS A 35 -15.02 -14.68 4.11
N THR A 36 -15.78 -15.57 4.76
CA THR A 36 -16.23 -16.87 4.22
C THR A 36 -17.63 -16.81 3.59
N THR A 37 -18.36 -15.72 3.78
CA THR A 37 -19.68 -15.47 3.19
C THR A 37 -19.64 -14.19 2.35
N PHE A 38 -20.16 -14.26 1.13
CA PHE A 38 -20.21 -13.16 0.16
C PHE A 38 -21.65 -12.85 -0.21
N GLY A 39 -21.93 -11.64 -0.73
CA GLY A 39 -23.24 -11.29 -1.30
C GLY A 39 -23.96 -10.10 -0.68
N PRO A 40 -24.07 -9.94 0.65
CA PRO A 40 -24.73 -8.77 1.21
C PRO A 40 -23.83 -7.54 1.06
N LEU A 41 -24.21 -6.63 0.15
CA LEU A 41 -23.60 -5.31 -0.01
C LEU A 41 -24.60 -4.26 0.43
N LYS A 42 -24.24 -3.45 1.44
CA LYS A 42 -25.10 -2.35 1.89
C LYS A 42 -25.12 -1.25 0.83
N ASP A 43 -26.14 -0.40 0.89
CA ASP A 43 -26.26 0.73 -0.05
C ASP A 43 -25.12 1.74 0.13
N GLU A 44 -24.64 1.94 1.36
CA GLU A 44 -23.50 2.80 1.71
C GLU A 44 -22.16 2.31 1.13
N ASP A 45 -22.01 1.01 0.87
CA ASP A 45 -20.78 0.42 0.31
C ASP A 45 -20.73 0.53 -1.23
N ARG A 46 -21.78 1.06 -1.87
CA ARG A 46 -21.85 1.21 -3.32
C ARG A 46 -21.02 2.41 -3.77
N ILE A 47 -19.96 2.12 -4.52
CA ILE A 47 -19.11 3.17 -5.12
C ILE A 47 -19.90 3.98 -6.17
N PHE A 48 -20.78 3.35 -6.95
CA PHE A 48 -21.59 4.01 -7.96
C PHE A 48 -23.01 4.31 -7.45
N THR A 49 -23.16 5.44 -6.75
CA THR A 49 -24.40 5.82 -6.06
C THR A 49 -25.49 6.36 -7.01
N ASN A 50 -25.12 7.08 -8.08
CA ASN A 50 -26.08 7.60 -9.07
C ASN A 50 -26.20 6.72 -10.33
N LEU A 51 -26.16 5.39 -10.16
CA LEU A 51 -26.18 4.46 -11.30
C LEU A 51 -27.46 4.55 -12.15
N TYR A 52 -28.59 4.82 -11.51
CA TYR A 52 -29.91 4.87 -12.18
C TYR A 52 -30.33 6.28 -12.62
N GLY A 53 -29.46 7.29 -12.48
CA GLY A 53 -29.78 8.66 -12.88
C GLY A 53 -30.87 9.33 -12.04
N ARG A 54 -31.15 8.83 -10.83
CA ARG A 54 -32.14 9.42 -9.90
C ARG A 54 -31.72 10.80 -9.40
N HIS A 55 -30.42 11.07 -9.38
CA HIS A 55 -29.85 12.34 -8.97
C HIS A 55 -29.24 13.08 -10.18
N ASP A 56 -28.97 14.37 -10.01
CA ASP A 56 -28.35 15.18 -11.04
C ASP A 56 -26.99 14.60 -11.46
N TRP A 57 -26.83 14.37 -12.76
CA TRP A 57 -25.58 13.87 -13.37
C TRP A 57 -24.61 15.01 -13.67
N LYS A 58 -25.03 16.27 -13.52
CA LYS A 58 -24.16 17.44 -13.67
C LYS A 58 -23.17 17.57 -12.52
N LEU A 59 -22.22 18.49 -12.69
CA LEU A 59 -21.17 18.78 -11.71
C LEU A 59 -21.69 19.08 -10.30
N LYS A 60 -22.79 19.83 -10.18
CA LYS A 60 -23.40 20.16 -8.88
C LYS A 60 -23.84 18.90 -8.12
N GLY A 61 -24.46 17.94 -8.82
CA GLY A 61 -24.81 16.64 -8.25
C GLY A 61 -23.60 15.76 -7.93
N ALA A 62 -22.53 15.84 -8.72
CA ALA A 62 -21.27 15.13 -8.42
C ALA A 62 -20.58 15.67 -7.16
N LEU A 63 -20.60 16.99 -6.98
CA LEU A 63 -20.07 17.65 -5.79
C LEU A 63 -20.86 17.25 -4.53
N SER A 64 -22.19 17.16 -4.60
CA SER A 64 -22.99 16.75 -3.44
C SER A 64 -22.80 15.28 -3.03
N ARG A 65 -22.41 14.41 -3.97
CA ARG A 65 -22.06 13.00 -3.68
C ARG A 65 -20.63 12.81 -3.16
N GLY A 66 -19.80 13.84 -3.26
CA GLY A 66 -18.39 13.77 -2.85
C GLY A 66 -17.46 13.18 -3.92
N ASP A 67 -17.87 13.13 -5.20
CA ASP A 67 -17.04 12.58 -6.30
C ASP A 67 -15.69 13.33 -6.43
N TRP A 68 -15.65 14.60 -6.04
CA TRP A 68 -14.45 15.46 -6.06
C TRP A 68 -13.78 15.65 -4.68
N TYR A 69 -14.11 14.80 -3.71
CA TYR A 69 -13.58 14.94 -2.35
C TYR A 69 -12.06 14.71 -2.31
N LYS A 70 -11.33 15.72 -1.83
CA LYS A 70 -9.86 15.67 -1.59
C LYS A 70 -9.00 15.20 -2.77
N THR A 71 -9.49 15.34 -4.01
CA THR A 71 -8.73 14.98 -5.22
C THR A 71 -7.39 15.70 -5.31
N LYS A 72 -7.33 16.96 -4.88
CA LYS A 72 -6.08 17.73 -4.78
C LYS A 72 -5.05 17.08 -3.86
N GLU A 73 -5.47 16.58 -2.70
CA GLU A 73 -4.57 15.91 -1.75
C GLU A 73 -4.05 14.59 -2.32
N ILE A 74 -4.91 13.84 -3.03
CA ILE A 74 -4.53 12.59 -3.70
C ILE A 74 -3.46 12.85 -4.76
N LEU A 75 -3.60 13.92 -5.55
CA LEU A 75 -2.60 14.29 -6.56
C LEU A 75 -1.24 14.63 -5.94
N LEU A 76 -1.23 15.31 -4.79
CA LEU A 76 0.02 15.69 -4.11
C LEU A 76 0.80 14.50 -3.52
N LYS A 77 0.14 13.36 -3.26
CA LYS A 77 0.81 12.15 -2.78
C LYS A 77 1.71 11.48 -3.83
N GLY A 78 1.52 11.81 -5.10
CA GLY A 78 2.33 11.31 -6.20
C GLY A 78 1.91 9.94 -6.75
N PRO A 79 2.42 9.56 -7.93
CA PRO A 79 1.97 8.38 -8.67
C PRO A 79 2.32 7.06 -7.99
N ASP A 80 3.49 6.95 -7.37
CA ASP A 80 3.95 5.71 -6.73
C ASP A 80 3.06 5.31 -5.55
N TRP A 81 2.63 6.29 -4.75
CA TRP A 81 1.69 6.08 -3.66
C TRP A 81 0.34 5.57 -4.17
N ILE A 82 -0.21 6.20 -5.23
CA ILE A 82 -1.49 5.80 -5.83
C ILE A 82 -1.42 4.36 -6.37
N ILE A 83 -0.32 4.02 -7.06
CA ILE A 83 -0.11 2.67 -7.60
C ILE A 83 -0.01 1.65 -6.46
N GLY A 84 0.65 1.99 -5.35
CA GLY A 84 0.72 1.16 -4.13
C GLY A 84 -0.65 0.85 -3.57
N GLU A 85 -1.46 1.89 -3.33
CA GLU A 85 -2.82 1.76 -2.78
C GLU A 85 -3.71 0.87 -3.67
N VAL A 86 -3.64 1.05 -4.99
CA VAL A 86 -4.41 0.24 -5.96
C VAL A 86 -3.95 -1.22 -5.96
N LYS A 87 -2.64 -1.48 -5.80
CA LYS A 87 -2.12 -2.85 -5.66
C LYS A 87 -2.60 -3.49 -4.36
N GLU A 88 -2.58 -2.77 -3.25
CA GLU A 88 -3.00 -3.25 -1.93
C GLU A 88 -4.51 -3.57 -1.89
N SER A 89 -5.33 -2.76 -2.56
CA SER A 89 -6.77 -2.96 -2.70
C SER A 89 -7.14 -4.28 -3.41
N GLY A 90 -6.20 -4.88 -4.15
CA GLY A 90 -6.46 -6.10 -4.92
C GLY A 90 -7.38 -5.89 -6.11
N LEU A 91 -7.52 -4.65 -6.61
CA LEU A 91 -8.38 -4.34 -7.74
C LEU A 91 -7.91 -5.09 -9.01
N ARG A 92 -8.84 -5.84 -9.61
CA ARG A 92 -8.65 -6.54 -10.89
C ARG A 92 -9.43 -5.85 -12.00
N GLY A 93 -8.93 -5.92 -13.21
CA GLY A 93 -9.57 -5.34 -14.39
C GLY A 93 -11.00 -5.84 -14.56
N ARG A 94 -11.93 -4.92 -14.86
CA ARG A 94 -13.37 -5.19 -15.01
C ARG A 94 -13.79 -5.41 -16.47
N GLY A 95 -12.84 -5.44 -17.42
CA GLY A 95 -13.09 -5.69 -18.85
C GLY A 95 -12.99 -7.17 -19.28
N GLY A 96 -13.24 -8.12 -18.39
CA GLY A 96 -13.26 -9.56 -18.69
C GLY A 96 -11.93 -10.31 -18.48
N ALA A 97 -10.78 -9.70 -18.76
CA ALA A 97 -9.47 -10.37 -18.61
C ALA A 97 -9.00 -10.56 -17.15
N GLY A 98 -9.58 -9.82 -16.19
CA GLY A 98 -9.23 -9.97 -14.77
C GLY A 98 -7.78 -9.62 -14.40
N PHE A 99 -7.04 -8.92 -15.25
CA PHE A 99 -5.64 -8.54 -14.99
C PHE A 99 -5.53 -7.57 -13.80
N PRO A 100 -4.58 -7.72 -12.86
CA PRO A 100 -4.43 -6.81 -11.71
C PRO A 100 -4.17 -5.36 -12.16
N ALA A 101 -5.07 -4.44 -11.76
CA ALA A 101 -5.06 -3.06 -12.26
C ALA A 101 -3.82 -2.28 -11.82
N GLY A 102 -3.45 -2.37 -10.54
CA GLY A 102 -2.26 -1.68 -10.02
C GLY A 102 -0.95 -2.17 -10.64
N MET A 103 -0.86 -3.46 -11.01
CA MET A 103 0.30 -3.98 -11.74
C MET A 103 0.35 -3.45 -13.17
N LYS A 104 -0.79 -3.39 -13.86
CA LYS A 104 -0.88 -2.80 -15.21
C LYS A 104 -0.37 -1.36 -15.23
N TRP A 105 -0.77 -0.56 -14.24
CA TRP A 105 -0.39 0.85 -14.16
C TRP A 105 1.09 1.05 -13.84
N SER A 106 1.70 0.12 -13.08
CA SER A 106 3.13 0.19 -12.78
C SER A 106 4.07 -0.05 -13.97
N PHE A 107 3.55 -0.50 -15.11
CA PHE A 107 4.36 -0.57 -16.33
C PHE A 107 4.69 0.81 -16.90
N MET A 108 3.86 1.83 -16.63
CA MET A 108 4.08 3.17 -17.18
C MET A 108 5.08 4.01 -16.39
N SER A 109 5.36 3.69 -15.12
CA SER A 109 6.30 4.45 -14.29
C SER A 109 7.74 3.95 -14.38
N LYS A 110 7.99 2.85 -15.11
CA LYS A 110 9.36 2.36 -15.31
C LYS A 110 10.05 3.26 -16.34
N PRO A 111 11.21 3.87 -16.00
CA PRO A 111 12.04 4.50 -17.01
C PRO A 111 12.40 3.46 -18.07
N HIS A 112 12.35 3.87 -19.34
CA HIS A 112 12.77 3.04 -20.46
C HIS A 112 14.29 2.79 -20.33
N ASP A 113 14.68 1.67 -19.72
CA ASP A 113 16.04 1.18 -19.83
C ASP A 113 16.26 0.82 -21.30
N GLY A 114 17.03 1.66 -22.00
CA GLY A 114 17.22 1.66 -23.45
C GLY A 114 18.03 0.47 -23.94
N ARG A 115 17.51 -0.73 -23.74
CA ARG A 115 18.07 -1.97 -24.26
C ARG A 115 17.09 -2.69 -25.18
#